data_AF-A0A5B9DXF1-F1
#
_entry.id   AF-A0A5B9DXF1-F1
#
_cell.length_a   1.000
_cell.length_b   1.000
_cell.length_c   1.000
_cell.angle_alpha   90.00
_cell.angle_beta   90.00
_cell.angle_gamma   90.00
#
_symmetry.space_group_name_H-M   'P 1'
#
loop_
_entity.id
_entity.type
_entity.pdbx_description
1 polymer ?
#
loop_
_entity_poly.entity_id
_entity_poly.type
_entity_poly.pdbx_seq_one_letter_code
_entity_poly.pdbx_strand_id
1 'polypeptide(L)'
;MKRIIAGLAVLMLAGCATKQVRPSEAHFVPADRAIALQTPVDGGGAVTIVRDAGFLGGGCYAGVFVNGTLAAKLNPSEKVRLYLPAGRSIIGAHSMGAALCGMKIQARGERASEIIVTAGDNLFYRLALSTDGTVTVTPIAQ
;
A
#
# COMPACT_ATOMS: atom_id res chain seq x y z
N MET A 1 -27.58 -38.81 4.77
CA MET A 1 -27.65 -37.34 4.89
C MET A 1 -26.56 -36.70 5.79
N LYS A 2 -25.70 -37.46 6.50
CA LYS A 2 -24.65 -36.90 7.40
C LYS A 2 -23.30 -36.59 6.73
N ARG A 3 -23.06 -37.04 5.49
CA ARG A 3 -21.75 -36.95 4.82
C ARG A 3 -21.60 -35.76 3.86
N ILE A 4 -22.70 -35.07 3.53
CA ILE A 4 -22.67 -33.92 2.62
C ILE A 4 -22.28 -32.64 3.36
N ILE A 5 -22.50 -32.57 4.68
CA ILE A 5 -22.15 -31.41 5.51
C ILE A 5 -20.64 -31.31 5.75
N ALA A 6 -19.90 -32.43 5.70
CA ALA A 6 -18.46 -32.44 5.91
C ALA A 6 -17.64 -31.94 4.70
N GLY A 7 -18.22 -31.91 3.50
CA GLY A 7 -17.51 -31.48 2.28
C GLY A 7 -17.44 -29.96 2.09
N LEU A 8 -18.35 -29.21 2.71
CA LEU A 8 -18.43 -27.75 2.54
C LEU A 8 -17.52 -26.98 3.51
N ALA A 9 -17.00 -27.64 4.55
CA ALA A 9 -16.19 -27.02 5.59
C ALA A 9 -14.71 -26.80 5.19
N VAL A 10 -14.24 -27.38 4.08
CA VAL A 10 -12.82 -27.35 3.69
C VAL A 10 -12.47 -26.22 2.70
N LEU A 11 -13.47 -25.48 2.18
CA LEU A 11 -13.23 -24.40 1.20
C LEU A 11 -12.90 -23.02 1.82
N MET A 12 -12.79 -22.93 3.15
CA MET A 12 -12.53 -21.66 3.85
C MET A 12 -11.11 -21.57 4.42
N LEU A 13 -10.09 -22.00 3.64
CA LEU A 13 -8.75 -21.48 3.91
C LEU A 13 -8.75 -20.00 3.53
N ALA A 14 -8.89 -19.12 4.52
CA ALA A 14 -8.85 -17.67 4.37
C ALA A 14 -7.48 -17.25 3.82
N GLY A 15 -7.36 -17.16 2.50
CA GLY A 15 -6.21 -16.56 1.84
C GLY A 15 -6.11 -15.08 2.18
N CYS A 16 -4.90 -14.52 2.16
CA CYS A 16 -4.70 -13.06 2.24
C CYS A 16 -5.59 -12.36 1.21
N ALA A 17 -6.28 -11.30 1.64
CA ALA A 17 -7.23 -10.55 0.83
C ALA A 17 -6.61 -9.90 -0.43
N THR A 18 -5.30 -9.64 -0.40
CA THR A 18 -4.50 -9.12 -1.51
C THR A 18 -3.17 -9.87 -1.63
N LYS A 19 -2.59 -9.88 -2.83
CA LYS A 19 -1.36 -10.61 -3.17
C LYS A 19 -0.19 -9.65 -3.36
N GLN A 20 0.93 -9.96 -2.72
CA GLN A 20 2.16 -9.19 -2.88
C GLN A 20 2.62 -9.15 -4.33
N VAL A 21 2.99 -7.96 -4.79
CA VAL A 21 3.66 -7.75 -6.09
C VAL A 21 5.12 -7.39 -5.83
N ARG A 22 6.05 -8.02 -6.55
CA ARG A 22 7.47 -7.69 -6.43
C ARG A 22 7.72 -6.27 -6.97
N PRO A 23 8.59 -5.46 -6.34
CA PRO A 23 8.89 -4.12 -6.85
C PRO A 23 9.38 -4.09 -8.30
N SER A 24 10.03 -5.16 -8.78
CA SER A 24 10.45 -5.30 -10.17
C SER A 24 9.30 -5.56 -11.15
N GLU A 25 8.22 -6.18 -10.69
CA GLU A 25 7.04 -6.53 -11.50
C GLU A 25 5.96 -5.45 -11.45
N ALA A 26 5.96 -4.59 -10.44
CA ALA A 26 5.00 -3.50 -10.30
C ALA A 26 5.28 -2.36 -11.30
N HIS A 27 4.21 -1.82 -11.88
CA HIS A 27 4.26 -0.70 -12.82
C HIS A 27 4.43 0.62 -12.06
N PHE A 28 5.21 1.56 -12.60
CA PHE A 28 5.26 2.89 -12.00
C PHE A 28 3.89 3.57 -12.12
N VAL A 29 3.51 4.23 -11.04
CA VAL A 29 2.34 5.10 -11.02
C VAL A 29 2.47 6.19 -12.11
N PRO A 30 1.40 6.49 -12.85
CA PRO A 30 1.37 7.61 -13.80
C PRO A 30 1.72 8.97 -13.15
N ALA A 31 2.29 9.88 -13.94
CA ALA A 31 2.83 11.15 -13.44
C ALA A 31 1.79 12.06 -12.77
N ASP A 32 0.54 12.05 -13.24
CA ASP A 32 -0.58 12.81 -12.66
C ASP A 32 -0.98 12.34 -11.25
N ARG A 33 -0.54 11.15 -10.85
CA ARG A 33 -0.79 10.56 -9.52
C ARG A 33 0.46 10.43 -8.65
N ALA A 34 1.63 10.81 -9.16
CA ALA A 34 2.88 10.96 -8.42
C ALA A 34 3.02 12.41 -7.94
N ILE A 35 2.49 12.71 -6.74
CA ILE A 35 2.17 14.08 -6.33
C ILE A 35 3.36 14.80 -5.70
N ALA A 36 4.14 14.11 -4.86
CA ALA A 36 5.26 14.70 -4.14
C ALA A 36 6.44 13.72 -4.00
N LEU A 37 7.60 14.27 -3.62
CA LEU A 37 8.80 13.51 -3.24
C LEU A 37 9.38 12.64 -4.38
N GLN A 38 9.23 13.10 -5.64
CA GLN A 38 9.73 12.40 -6.83
C GLN A 38 11.18 12.78 -7.21
N THR A 39 11.75 13.78 -6.54
CA THR A 39 13.11 14.26 -6.79
C THR A 39 14.06 13.79 -5.69
N PRO A 40 15.22 13.20 -6.03
CA PRO A 40 16.25 12.86 -5.06
C PRO A 40 16.63 14.04 -4.15
N VAL A 41 16.94 13.72 -2.90
CA VAL A 41 17.38 14.69 -1.89
C VAL A 41 18.81 14.31 -1.48
N ASP A 42 19.71 15.30 -1.41
CA ASP A 42 21.08 15.10 -0.98
C ASP A 42 21.14 14.53 0.44
N GLY A 43 21.95 13.49 0.63
CA GLY A 43 22.03 12.76 1.90
C GLY A 43 20.74 12.03 2.29
N GLY A 44 19.77 11.91 1.38
CA GLY A 44 18.53 11.18 1.58
C GLY A 44 18.60 9.70 1.17
N GLY A 45 17.46 9.04 1.25
CA GLY A 45 17.25 7.67 0.80
C GLY A 45 15.99 7.57 -0.07
N ALA A 46 15.86 6.44 -0.78
CA ALA A 46 14.69 6.14 -1.58
C ALA A 46 13.81 5.08 -0.91
N VAL A 47 12.50 5.30 -0.93
CA VAL A 47 11.49 4.40 -0.40
C VAL A 47 10.54 4.03 -1.54
N THR A 48 10.56 2.76 -1.94
CA THR A 48 9.65 2.23 -2.97
C THR A 48 8.45 1.60 -2.28
N ILE A 49 7.25 2.10 -2.59
CA ILE A 49 6.00 1.61 -2.04
C ILE A 49 5.19 0.98 -3.16
N VAL A 50 4.81 -0.28 -2.98
CA VAL A 50 4.06 -1.08 -3.97
C VAL A 50 2.68 -1.39 -3.43
N ARG A 51 1.62 -1.16 -4.19
CA ARG A 51 0.29 -1.66 -3.82
C ARG A 51 0.11 -3.09 -4.30
N ASP A 52 -0.36 -3.93 -3.41
CA ASP A 52 -0.67 -5.32 -3.72
C ASP A 52 -1.71 -5.47 -4.83
N ALA A 53 -1.63 -6.59 -5.54
CA ALA A 53 -2.63 -6.99 -6.51
C ALA A 53 -3.86 -7.55 -5.81
N GLY A 54 -5.04 -7.38 -6.41
CA GLY A 54 -6.27 -7.99 -5.92
C GLY A 54 -7.51 -7.24 -6.39
N PHE A 55 -8.64 -7.92 -6.34
CA PHE A 55 -9.94 -7.34 -6.66
C PHE A 55 -10.49 -6.48 -5.51
N LEU A 56 -10.18 -6.86 -4.26
CA LEU A 56 -10.64 -6.14 -3.09
C LEU A 56 -10.14 -4.68 -3.12
N GLY A 57 -11.07 -3.73 -3.03
CA GLY A 57 -10.79 -2.29 -3.09
C GLY A 57 -10.14 -1.83 -4.40
N GLY A 58 -10.14 -2.64 -5.47
CA GLY A 58 -9.48 -2.34 -6.75
C GLY A 58 -10.09 -1.13 -7.48
N GLY A 59 -11.33 -0.76 -7.17
CA GLY A 59 -11.97 0.46 -7.68
C GLY A 59 -11.58 1.75 -6.96
N CYS A 60 -10.82 1.67 -5.86
CA CYS A 60 -10.30 2.81 -5.12
C CYS A 60 -8.80 2.91 -5.33
N TYR A 61 -8.23 4.11 -5.17
CA TYR A 61 -6.79 4.29 -5.03
C TYR A 61 -6.37 3.98 -3.60
N ALA A 62 -5.11 3.56 -3.41
CA ALA A 62 -4.44 3.64 -2.12
C ALA A 62 -3.64 4.94 -2.10
N GLY A 63 -4.03 5.86 -1.23
CA GLY A 63 -3.26 7.07 -0.97
C GLY A 63 -2.04 6.73 -0.13
N VAL A 64 -0.88 7.23 -0.54
CA VAL A 64 0.37 7.15 0.21
C VAL A 64 0.66 8.50 0.82
N PHE A 65 0.82 8.55 2.13
CA PHE A 65 1.08 9.77 2.88
C PHE A 65 2.44 9.70 3.55
N VAL A 66 3.21 10.77 3.45
CA VAL A 66 4.48 10.94 4.15
C VAL A 66 4.32 12.11 5.10
N ASN A 67 4.44 11.86 6.40
CA ASN A 67 4.23 12.86 7.45
C ASN A 67 2.90 13.62 7.27
N GLY A 68 1.83 12.91 6.92
CA GLY A 68 0.49 13.47 6.67
C GLY A 68 0.30 14.15 5.30
N THR A 69 1.36 14.28 4.48
CA THR A 69 1.25 14.87 3.14
C THR A 69 1.07 13.79 2.09
N LEU A 70 0.06 13.94 1.23
CA LEU A 70 -0.22 13.01 0.14
C LEU A 70 0.92 13.02 -0.89
N ALA A 71 1.61 11.88 -1.03
CA ALA A 71 2.74 11.71 -1.93
C ALA A 71 2.37 11.00 -3.24
N ALA A 72 1.44 10.05 -3.21
CA ALA A 72 0.99 9.36 -4.41
C ALA A 72 -0.38 8.68 -4.25
N LYS A 73 -1.01 8.33 -5.38
CA LYS A 73 -2.24 7.51 -5.44
C LYS A 73 -2.00 6.28 -6.32
N LEU A 74 -2.03 5.09 -5.72
CA LEU A 74 -1.68 3.84 -6.40
C LEU A 74 -2.92 2.99 -6.73
N ASN A 75 -3.01 2.51 -7.97
CA ASN A 75 -3.85 1.36 -8.32
C ASN A 75 -3.20 0.04 -7.90
N PRO A 76 -3.96 -1.07 -7.87
CA PRO A 76 -3.38 -2.39 -7.63
C PRO A 76 -2.23 -2.68 -8.59
N SER A 77 -1.14 -3.26 -8.09
CA SER A 77 0.09 -3.57 -8.84
C SER A 77 0.89 -2.36 -9.35
N GLU A 78 0.59 -1.16 -8.86
CA GLU A 78 1.42 0.02 -9.10
C GLU A 78 2.42 0.26 -7.96
N LYS A 79 3.50 0.95 -8.27
CA LYS A 79 4.52 1.42 -7.32
C LYS A 79 4.81 2.91 -7.49
N VAL A 80 5.24 3.52 -6.40
CA VAL A 80 5.90 4.83 -6.42
C VAL A 80 7.26 4.72 -5.74
N ARG A 81 8.23 5.50 -6.23
CA ARG A 81 9.53 5.68 -5.55
C ARG A 81 9.58 7.10 -4.99
N LEU A 82 9.66 7.21 -3.68
CA LEU A 82 9.73 8.48 -2.96
C LEU A 82 11.15 8.71 -2.48
N TYR A 83 11.62 9.95 -2.52
CA TYR A 83 12.92 10.33 -1.98
C TYR A 83 12.71 11.15 -0.71
N LEU A 84 13.28 10.67 0.38
CA LEU A 84 13.10 11.22 1.71
C LEU A 84 14.46 11.67 2.27
N PRO A 85 14.52 12.77 3.03
CA PRO A 85 15.71 13.11 3.79
C PRO A 85 16.00 12.01 4.83
N ALA A 86 17.28 11.88 5.21
CA ALA A 86 17.65 10.99 6.29
C ALA A 86 16.97 11.41 7.62
N GLY A 87 16.57 10.42 8.41
CA GLY A 87 15.89 10.58 9.67
C GLY A 87 14.55 9.85 9.73
N ARG A 88 13.75 10.21 10.72
CA ARG A 88 12.46 9.60 10.98
C ARG A 88 11.39 10.14 10.03
N SER A 89 10.63 9.24 9.42
CA SER A 89 9.44 9.55 8.62
C SER A 89 8.29 8.64 9.00
N ILE A 90 7.06 9.14 8.87
CA ILE A 90 5.84 8.38 9.09
C ILE A 90 5.17 8.14 7.74
N ILE A 91 5.00 6.88 7.36
CA ILE A 91 4.33 6.48 6.13
C ILE A 91 2.92 6.00 6.47
N GLY A 92 1.91 6.76 6.07
CA GLY A 92 0.50 6.41 6.19
C GLY A 92 -0.08 5.91 4.88
N ALA A 93 -1.10 5.05 4.97
CA ALA A 93 -1.89 4.69 3.80
C ALA A 93 -3.37 4.49 4.15
N HIS A 94 -4.25 4.91 3.23
CA HIS A 94 -5.68 4.62 3.30
C HIS A 94 -6.33 4.66 1.91
N SER A 95 -7.54 4.09 1.82
CA SER A 95 -8.35 4.12 0.59
C SER A 95 -8.73 5.56 0.22
N MET A 96 -8.68 5.90 -1.07
CA MET A 96 -9.02 7.21 -1.62
C MET A 96 -9.76 7.08 -2.96
N GLY A 97 -10.56 8.09 -3.29
CA GLY A 97 -11.23 8.20 -4.58
C GLY A 97 -12.60 8.86 -4.46
N ALA A 98 -13.39 8.79 -5.53
CA ALA A 98 -14.77 9.27 -5.55
C ALA A 98 -15.77 8.20 -5.09
N ALA A 99 -17.05 8.58 -4.97
CA ALA A 99 -18.16 7.68 -4.64
C ALA A 99 -17.88 6.86 -3.37
N LEU A 100 -17.96 5.52 -3.47
CA LEU A 100 -17.78 4.61 -2.34
C LEU A 100 -16.42 4.79 -1.65
N CYS A 101 -15.38 5.18 -2.41
CA CYS A 101 -14.03 5.39 -1.90
C CYS A 101 -13.86 6.67 -1.06
N GLY A 102 -14.79 7.62 -1.21
CA GLY A 102 -14.85 8.86 -0.41
C GLY A 102 -15.82 8.77 0.76
N MET A 103 -16.62 7.71 0.85
CA MET A 103 -17.51 7.51 2.00
C MET A 103 -16.67 7.16 3.23
N LYS A 104 -16.86 7.90 4.33
CA LYS A 104 -16.21 7.65 5.63
C LYS A 104 -16.46 6.24 6.21
N ILE A 105 -17.30 5.42 5.57
CA ILE A 105 -17.47 3.98 5.83
C ILE A 105 -16.13 3.22 5.70
N GLN A 106 -15.24 3.67 4.82
CA GLN A 106 -13.92 3.07 4.57
C GLN A 106 -12.78 3.77 5.34
N ALA A 107 -13.09 4.76 6.18
CA ALA A 107 -12.13 5.38 7.10
C ALA A 107 -11.79 4.45 8.29
N ARG A 108 -11.78 3.13 8.06
CA ARG A 108 -11.32 2.14 9.03
C ARG A 108 -9.80 2.18 9.06
N GLY A 109 -9.30 3.13 9.84
CA GLY A 109 -7.94 3.24 10.32
C GLY A 109 -6.94 3.52 9.21
N GLU A 110 -6.56 4.78 9.05
CA GLU A 110 -5.21 5.07 8.55
C GLU A 110 -4.22 4.28 9.42
N ARG A 111 -3.48 3.35 8.81
CA ARG A 111 -2.35 2.73 9.49
C ARG A 111 -1.08 3.41 8.99
N ALA A 112 -0.34 3.92 9.96
CA ALA A 112 0.95 4.52 9.73
C ALA A 112 2.04 3.59 10.24
N SER A 113 3.15 3.57 9.52
CA SER A 113 4.39 2.93 9.95
C SER A 113 5.46 3.99 10.07
N GLU A 114 6.10 4.03 11.23
CA GLU A 114 7.33 4.79 11.40
C GLU A 114 8.46 4.06 10.68
N ILE A 115 9.26 4.81 9.92
CA ILE A 115 10.44 4.34 9.23
C ILE A 115 11.62 5.26 9.54
N ILE A 116 12.82 4.71 9.58
CA ILE A 116 14.06 5.47 9.65
C ILE A 116 14.75 5.34 8.31
N VAL A 117 15.02 6.48 7.68
CA VAL A 117 15.76 6.56 6.41
C VAL A 117 17.18 6.99 6.73
N THR A 118 18.16 6.29 6.18
CA THR A 118 19.57 6.65 6.22
C THR A 118 20.04 7.05 4.82
N ALA A 119 21.15 7.78 4.75
CA ALA A 119 21.68 8.27 3.49
C ALA A 119 22.07 7.10 2.57
N GLY A 120 21.53 7.09 1.34
CA GLY A 120 21.77 6.03 0.36
C GLY A 120 20.84 4.81 0.46
N ASP A 121 19.89 4.80 1.39
CA ASP A 121 18.95 3.68 1.52
C ASP A 121 18.11 3.44 0.25
N ASN A 122 17.76 2.18 0.02
CA ASN A 122 16.68 1.77 -0.87
C ASN A 122 15.74 0.84 -0.11
N LEU A 123 14.74 1.40 0.53
CA LEU A 123 13.75 0.66 1.30
C LEU A 123 12.56 0.25 0.43
N PHE A 124 11.97 -0.91 0.73
CA PHE A 124 10.83 -1.44 0.00
C PHE A 124 9.68 -1.76 0.95
N TYR A 125 8.50 -1.22 0.64
CA TYR A 125 7.28 -1.41 1.41
C TYR A 125 6.14 -1.82 0.49
N ARG A 126 5.17 -2.55 1.05
CA ARG A 126 3.91 -2.88 0.38
C ARG A 126 2.72 -2.25 1.09
N LEU A 127 1.67 -2.01 0.31
CA LEU A 127 0.35 -1.65 0.78
C LEU A 127 -0.57 -2.87 0.61
N ALA A 128 -0.92 -3.49 1.73
CA ALA A 128 -1.87 -4.59 1.77
C ALA A 128 -3.25 -4.09 2.18
N LEU A 129 -4.29 -4.56 1.50
CA LEU A 129 -5.67 -4.28 1.88
C LEU A 129 -6.27 -5.50 2.57
N SER A 130 -6.83 -5.27 3.75
CA SER A 130 -7.59 -6.25 4.53
C SER A 130 -9.08 -6.22 4.19
N THR A 131 -9.80 -7.29 4.50
CA THR A 131 -11.25 -7.41 4.24
C THR A 131 -12.11 -6.37 4.97
N ASP A 132 -11.59 -5.78 6.05
CA ASP A 132 -12.20 -4.67 6.77
C ASP A 132 -11.97 -3.30 6.09
N GLY A 133 -11.26 -3.27 4.96
CA GLY A 133 -10.95 -2.05 4.21
C GLY A 133 -9.73 -1.29 4.72
N THR A 134 -9.03 -1.80 5.75
CA THR A 134 -7.81 -1.17 6.24
C THR A 134 -6.65 -1.41 5.28
N VAL A 135 -5.94 -0.34 4.93
CA VAL A 135 -4.68 -0.40 4.19
C VAL A 135 -3.53 -0.41 5.19
N THR A 136 -2.65 -1.40 5.11
CA THR A 136 -1.46 -1.50 5.97
C THR A 136 -0.20 -1.28 5.17
N VAL A 137 0.75 -0.55 5.78
CA VAL A 137 2.10 -0.38 5.25
C VAL A 137 2.99 -1.39 5.95
N THR A 138 3.64 -2.28 5.20
CA THR A 138 4.57 -3.27 5.77
C THR A 138 5.84 -3.39 4.92
N PRO A 139 6.99 -3.69 5.54
CA PRO A 139 8.23 -3.88 4.78
C PRO A 139 8.10 -5.11 3.88
N ILE A 140 8.73 -5.04 2.71
CA ILE A 140 8.93 -6.18 1.83
C ILE A 140 10.24 -6.85 2.27
N ALA A 141 10.16 -8.09 2.77
CA ALA A 141 11.35 -8.90 2.94
C ALA A 141 11.95 -9.17 1.55
N GLN A 142 13.22 -8.81 1.38
CA GLN A 142 14.01 -9.11 0.19
C GLN A 142 14.71 -10.46 0.32
#